data_AF-A0A7J4HTS1-F1
#
_entry.id   AF-A0A7J4HTS1-F1
#
_cell.length_a   1.000
_cell.length_b   1.000
_cell.length_c   1.000
_cell.angle_alpha   90.00
_cell.angle_beta   90.00
_cell.angle_gamma   90.00
#
_symmetry.space_group_name_H-M   'P 1'
#
loop_
_entity.id
_entity.type
_entity.pdbx_description
1 polymer ?
#
loop_
_entity_poly.entity_id
_entity_poly.type
_entity_poly.pdbx_seq_one_letter_code
_entity_poly.pdbx_strand_id
1 'polypeptide(L)'
;MYFTIITITTVGYGDISPVTTIGRLVSVLTVLAGVTLIPWQLGKLLKVVLSSNTKKKVKCTKCGLEDHDNDAIHCKACGTIIKQKHEEE
;
A
#
# COMPACT_ATOMS: atom_id res chain seq x y z
N MET A 1 22.46 -10.43 -20.14
CA MET A 1 22.06 -9.59 -18.99
C MET A 1 20.84 -8.72 -19.28
N TYR A 2 20.71 -8.09 -20.46
CA TYR A 2 19.55 -7.27 -20.83
C TYR A 2 18.19 -7.97 -20.59
N PHE A 3 17.97 -9.17 -21.16
CA PHE A 3 16.74 -9.94 -20.99
C PHE A 3 16.36 -10.16 -19.51
N THR A 4 17.34 -10.48 -18.67
CA THR A 4 17.14 -10.70 -17.24
C THR A 4 16.66 -9.42 -16.53
N ILE A 5 17.27 -8.28 -16.84
CA ILE A 5 16.93 -7.00 -16.21
C ILE A 5 15.50 -6.58 -16.60
N ILE A 6 15.16 -6.58 -17.89
CA ILE A 6 13.83 -6.16 -18.35
C ILE A 6 12.70 -7.08 -17.86
N THR A 7 13.02 -8.34 -17.60
CA THR A 7 12.08 -9.32 -17.03
C THR A 7 11.88 -9.07 -15.54
N ILE A 8 12.96 -8.82 -14.79
CA ILE A 8 12.90 -8.51 -13.35
C ILE A 8 12.20 -7.17 -13.09
N THR A 9 12.47 -6.15 -13.92
CA THR A 9 11.81 -4.84 -13.81
C THR A 9 10.40 -4.84 -14.39
N THR A 10 9.91 -5.99 -14.87
CA THR A 10 8.58 -6.18 -15.46
C THR A 10 8.28 -5.29 -16.68
N VAL A 11 9.31 -4.76 -17.34
CA VAL A 11 9.15 -3.94 -18.55
C VAL A 11 8.79 -4.83 -19.75
N GLY A 12 9.50 -5.94 -19.92
CA GLY A 12 9.15 -6.99 -20.87
C GLY A 12 8.96 -6.55 -22.33
N TYR A 13 9.97 -5.93 -22.96
CA TYR A 13 9.90 -5.49 -24.36
C TYR A 13 9.60 -6.60 -25.38
N GLY A 14 9.91 -7.86 -25.04
CA GLY A 14 9.58 -9.02 -25.89
C GLY A 14 10.47 -9.18 -27.12
N ASP A 15 11.54 -8.39 -27.23
CA ASP A 15 12.54 -8.46 -28.30
C ASP A 15 13.40 -9.72 -28.19
N ILE A 16 13.64 -10.20 -26.97
CA ILE A 16 14.38 -11.43 -26.68
C ILE A 16 13.53 -12.30 -25.76
N SER A 17 13.43 -13.59 -26.09
CA SER A 17 12.69 -14.57 -25.29
C SER A 17 13.55 -15.81 -25.01
N PRO A 18 13.32 -16.51 -23.89
CA PRO A 18 14.08 -17.70 -23.58
C PRO A 18 13.62 -18.84 -24.50
N VAL A 19 14.56 -19.34 -25.30
CA VAL A 19 14.35 -20.51 -26.16
C VAL A 19 14.33 -21.83 -25.37
N THR A 20 14.91 -21.85 -24.16
CA THR A 20 14.98 -23.04 -23.32
C THR A 20 13.71 -23.24 -22.48
N THR A 21 13.31 -24.50 -22.28
CA THR A 21 12.13 -24.86 -21.48
C THR A 21 12.21 -24.31 -20.05
N ILE A 22 13.39 -24.39 -19.43
CA ILE A 22 13.63 -23.87 -18.08
C ILE A 22 13.51 -22.34 -18.06
N GLY A 23 14.06 -21.65 -19.06
CA GLY A 23 13.97 -20.19 -19.15
C GLY A 23 12.52 -19.71 -19.31
N ARG A 24 11.70 -20.43 -20.08
CA ARG A 24 10.26 -20.14 -20.21
C ARG A 24 9.53 -20.30 -18.90
N LEU A 25 9.81 -21.36 -18.14
CA LEU A 25 9.19 -21.58 -16.83
C LEU A 25 9.52 -20.43 -15.86
N VAL A 26 10.79 -20.03 -15.81
CA VAL A 26 11.23 -18.89 -14.98
C VAL A 26 10.55 -17.59 -15.40
N SER A 27 10.41 -17.32 -16.70
CA SER A 27 9.69 -16.14 -17.20
C SER A 27 8.24 -16.11 -16.73
N VAL A 28 7.52 -17.24 -16.83
CA VAL A 28 6.13 -17.33 -16.35
C VAL A 28 6.05 -17.07 -14.85
N LEU A 29 6.94 -17.66 -14.05
CA LEU A 29 6.98 -17.44 -12.60
C LEU A 29 7.25 -15.97 -12.26
N THR A 30 8.17 -15.31 -12.96
CA THR A 30 8.47 -13.88 -12.74
C THR A 30 7.29 -12.99 -13.10
N VAL A 31 6.55 -13.29 -14.17
CA VAL A 31 5.33 -12.53 -14.54
C VAL A 31 4.26 -12.69 -13.46
N LEU A 32 4.01 -13.91 -12.99
CA LEU A 32 3.05 -14.16 -11.91
C LEU A 32 3.44 -13.45 -10.60
N ALA A 33 4.73 -13.47 -10.26
CA ALA A 33 5.26 -12.74 -9.12
C ALA A 33 5.11 -11.22 -9.29
N GLY A 34 5.39 -10.68 -10.48
CA GLY A 34 5.26 -9.25 -10.78
C GLY A 34 3.82 -8.76 -10.62
N VAL A 35 2.86 -9.46 -11.22
CA VAL A 35 1.42 -9.11 -11.17
C VAL A 35 0.86 -9.12 -9.75
N THR A 36 1.40 -9.96 -8.86
CA THR A 36 0.94 -10.05 -7.46
C THR A 36 1.68 -9.10 -6.53
N LEU A 37 3.01 -9.00 -6.66
CA LEU A 37 3.84 -8.20 -5.77
C LEU A 37 3.71 -6.70 -6.05
N ILE A 38 3.72 -6.27 -7.31
CA ILE A 38 3.74 -4.83 -7.64
C ILE A 38 2.50 -4.10 -7.10
N PRO A 39 1.25 -4.58 -7.32
CA PRO A 39 0.07 -3.91 -6.77
C PRO A 39 0.04 -3.92 -5.25
N TRP A 40 0.51 -5.00 -4.62
CA TRP A 40 0.57 -5.09 -3.17
C TRP A 40 1.55 -4.06 -2.57
N GLN A 41 2.76 -3.97 -3.12
CA GLN A 41 3.75 -2.98 -2.69
C GLN A 41 3.24 -1.55 -2.94
N LEU A 42 2.69 -1.28 -4.12
CA LEU A 42 2.13 0.02 -4.47
C LEU A 42 0.98 0.41 -3.53
N GLY A 43 0.09 -0.53 -3.18
CA GLY A 43 -0.99 -0.31 -2.23
C GLY A 43 -0.50 0.03 -0.82
N LYS A 44 0.57 -0.60 -0.34
CA LYS A 44 1.19 -0.24 0.95
C LYS A 44 1.81 1.15 0.91
N LEU A 45 2.56 1.46 -0.14
CA LEU A 45 3.17 2.78 -0.32
C LEU A 45 2.10 3.88 -0.41
N LEU A 46 1.04 3.65 -1.18
CA LEU A 46 -0.06 4.58 -1.31
C LEU A 46 -0.75 4.85 0.04
N LYS A 47 -0.97 3.80 0.86
CA LYS A 47 -1.48 3.98 2.22
C LYS A 47 -0.56 4.87 3.07
N VAL A 48 0.75 4.69 3.01
CA VAL A 48 1.70 5.53 3.76
C VAL A 48 1.64 6.99 3.28
N VAL A 49 1.66 7.21 1.97
CA VAL A 49 1.60 8.55 1.37
C VAL A 49 0.29 9.26 1.72
N LEU A 50 -0.85 8.57 1.60
CA LEU A 50 -2.17 9.12 1.93
C LEU A 50 -2.40 9.24 3.44
N SER A 51 -1.77 8.40 4.26
CA SER A 51 -1.89 8.43 5.72
C SER A 51 -1.14 9.61 6.35
N SER A 52 -0.31 10.33 5.60
CA SER A 52 0.41 11.52 6.11
C SER A 52 -0.49 12.73 6.38
N ASN A 53 -1.77 12.72 5.96
CA ASN A 53 -2.67 13.88 6.11
C ASN A 53 -4.08 13.56 6.63
N THR A 54 -4.34 12.33 7.09
CA THR A 54 -5.69 11.91 7.52
C THR A 54 -5.88 12.04 9.03
N LYS A 55 -5.89 13.29 9.53
CA LYS A 55 -6.39 13.55 10.88
C LYS A 55 -7.91 13.36 10.92
N LYS A 56 -8.41 12.67 11.92
CA LYS A 56 -9.85 12.57 12.18
C LYS A 56 -10.32 13.87 12.81
N LYS A 57 -11.19 14.59 12.11
CA LYS A 57 -11.91 15.76 12.62
C LYS A 57 -13.05 15.31 13.50
N VAL A 58 -12.74 14.90 14.71
CA VAL A 58 -13.72 14.50 15.72
C VAL A 58 -13.49 15.35 16.96
N LYS A 59 -14.54 16.02 17.43
CA LYS A 59 -14.46 16.88 18.60
C LYS A 59 -14.47 16.03 19.87
N CYS A 60 -13.46 16.18 20.71
CA CYS A 60 -13.41 15.54 22.02
C CYS A 60 -14.52 16.11 22.91
N THR A 61 -15.33 15.23 23.49
CA THR A 61 -16.44 15.61 24.38
C THR A 61 -15.99 16.21 25.71
N LYS A 62 -14.73 15.98 26.14
CA LYS A 62 -14.20 16.48 27.41
C LYS A 62 -13.45 17.80 27.27
N CYS A 63 -12.49 17.89 26.34
CA CYS A 63 -11.60 19.05 26.22
C CYS A 63 -11.77 19.86 24.92
N GLY A 64 -12.65 19.42 24.01
CA GLY A 64 -12.96 20.17 22.79
C GLY A 64 -11.89 20.14 21.69
N LEU A 65 -10.81 19.36 21.83
CA LEU A 65 -9.81 19.18 20.78
C LEU A 65 -10.47 18.55 19.53
N GLU A 66 -10.11 18.98 18.33
CA GLU A 66 -10.75 18.52 17.07
C GLU A 66 -9.81 17.66 16.21
N ASP A 67 -8.50 17.85 16.32
CA ASP A 67 -7.48 17.17 15.53
C ASP A 67 -6.89 15.95 16.26
N HIS A 68 -7.33 14.76 15.84
CA HIS A 68 -6.86 13.48 16.34
C HIS A 68 -6.24 12.63 15.24
N ASP A 69 -5.28 11.77 15.61
CA ASP A 69 -4.70 10.79 14.68
C ASP A 69 -5.77 9.80 14.22
N ASN A 70 -5.60 9.20 13.03
CA ASN A 70 -6.65 8.36 12.42
C ASN A 70 -6.98 7.12 13.27
N ASP A 71 -5.97 6.60 13.96
CA ASP A 71 -6.01 5.45 14.86
C ASP A 71 -6.23 5.83 16.33
N ALA A 72 -6.51 7.11 16.62
CA ALA A 72 -6.73 7.56 17.99
C ALA A 72 -8.01 6.96 18.60
N ILE A 73 -7.82 6.11 19.62
CA ILE A 73 -8.89 5.60 20.50
C ILE A 73 -9.13 6.58 21.67
N HIS A 74 -8.07 7.26 22.11
CA HIS A 74 -8.08 8.20 23.23
C HIS A 74 -7.62 9.58 22.78
N CYS A 75 -8.14 10.63 23.41
CA CYS A 75 -7.70 12.00 23.18
C CYS A 75 -6.30 12.24 23.74
N LYS A 76 -5.35 12.66 22.89
CA LYS A 76 -3.97 12.97 23.30
C LYS A 76 -3.84 14.07 24.35
N ALA A 77 -4.83 14.96 24.45
CA ALA A 77 -4.79 16.08 25.40
C ALA A 77 -5.36 15.72 26.79
N CYS A 78 -6.36 14.83 26.86
CA CYS A 78 -7.10 14.61 28.11
C CYS A 78 -7.38 13.14 28.48
N GLY A 79 -7.03 12.18 27.62
CA GLY A 79 -7.19 10.75 27.85
C GLY A 79 -8.60 10.20 27.66
N THR A 80 -9.61 11.03 27.35
CA THR A 80 -11.00 10.55 27.14
C THR A 80 -11.12 9.74 25.86
N ILE A 81 -11.92 8.67 25.90
CA ILE A 81 -12.22 7.80 24.75
C ILE A 81 -12.99 8.59 23.69
N ILE A 82 -12.55 8.49 22.44
CA ILE A 82 -13.17 9.15 21.30
C ILE A 82 -13.96 8.11 20.52
N LYS A 83 -15.29 8.28 20.47
CA LYS A 83 -16.16 7.38 19.68
C LYS A 83 -16.10 7.82 18.22
N GLN A 84 -15.61 6.94 17.35
CA GLN A 84 -15.66 7.17 15.91
C GLN A 84 -17.12 6.95 15.46
N LYS A 85 -17.73 7.96 14.82
CA LYS A 85 -18.91 7.71 13.99
C LYS A 85 -18.42 6.89 12.80
N HIS A 86 -18.68 5.59 12.82
CA HIS A 86 -18.69 4.81 11.60
C HIS A 86 -19.96 5.27 10.88
N GLU A 87 -19.82 6.17 9.90
CA GLU A 87 -20.85 6.31 8.89
C GLU A 87 -20.75 5.03 8.05
N GLU A 88 -21.67 4.11 8.33
CA GLU A 88 -21.94 2.95 7.49
C GLU A 88 -22.56 3.47 6.19
N GLU A 89 -21.81 3.39 5.09
CA GLU A 89 -22.33 3.40 3.71
C GLU A 89 -21.91 2.12 3.00
#